data_AF-A0A382C203-F1
#
_entry.id   AF-A0A382C203-F1
#
_cell.length_a   1.000
_cell.length_b   1.000
_cell.length_c   1.000
_cell.angle_alpha   90.00
_cell.angle_beta   90.00
_cell.angle_gamma   90.00
#
_symmetry.space_group_name_H-M   'P 1'
#
loop_
_entity.id
_entity.type
_entity.pdbx_description
1 polymer ?
#
loop_
_entity_poly.entity_id
_entity_poly.type
_entity_poly.pdbx_seq_one_letter_code
_entity_poly.pdbx_strand_id
1 'polypeptide(L)'
;MAVKPENLSLALWALPALGFKGANITVPHKEQALALVEKSDSFAKRIGAVNTIRVDEKGRLIGSNTDAYGFIKNLKSEARHWRPSRPVLVLGAGGAARAVCVALLSVGVREIRICNRTHSRAEGMAEEIGGPLVALHWGDREDAAKGVGLLVNTTKLGMTGAPKLRMPLTKLPPSAIVTDIVYTPLMTSLLA
;
A
#
# COMPACT_ATOMS: atom_id res chain seq x y z
N MET A 1 2.41 0.61 -22.43
CA MET A 1 1.37 1.25 -23.28
C MET A 1 0.69 2.31 -22.44
N ALA A 2 0.61 3.56 -22.92
CA ALA A 2 -0.15 4.60 -22.24
C ALA A 2 -1.62 4.47 -22.62
N VAL A 3 -2.51 4.42 -21.64
CA VAL A 3 -3.97 4.34 -21.83
C VAL A 3 -4.60 5.49 -21.06
N LYS A 4 -5.52 6.23 -21.68
CA LYS A 4 -6.29 7.27 -20.99
C LYS A 4 -7.43 6.63 -20.18
N PRO A 5 -7.86 7.21 -19.04
CA PRO A 5 -8.89 6.60 -18.18
C PRO A 5 -10.18 6.21 -18.91
N GLU A 6 -10.63 7.04 -19.84
CA GLU A 6 -11.83 6.80 -20.66
C GLU A 6 -11.70 5.56 -21.57
N ASN A 7 -10.47 5.16 -21.91
CA ASN A 7 -10.19 4.03 -22.79
C ASN A 7 -9.80 2.76 -22.04
N LEU A 8 -9.76 2.77 -20.70
CA LEU A 8 -9.30 1.62 -19.92
C LEU A 8 -10.16 0.38 -20.18
N SER A 9 -11.48 0.52 -20.19
CA SER A 9 -12.41 -0.59 -20.45
C SER A 9 -12.11 -1.26 -21.79
N LEU A 10 -11.99 -0.46 -22.86
CA LEU A 10 -11.67 -0.96 -24.20
C LEU A 10 -10.30 -1.65 -24.24
N ALA A 11 -9.29 -1.05 -23.62
CA ALA A 11 -7.94 -1.61 -23.59
C ALA A 11 -7.88 -2.95 -22.85
N LEU A 12 -8.59 -3.07 -21.72
CA LEU A 12 -8.65 -4.32 -20.95
C LEU A 12 -9.42 -5.41 -21.70
N TRP A 13 -10.54 -5.06 -22.31
CA TRP A 13 -11.37 -5.99 -23.08
C TRP A 13 -10.63 -6.56 -24.31
N ALA A 14 -9.72 -5.78 -24.90
CA ALA A 14 -8.92 -6.22 -26.05
C ALA A 14 -7.80 -7.21 -25.69
N LEU A 15 -7.38 -7.30 -24.42
CA LEU A 15 -6.24 -8.14 -24.01
C LEU A 15 -6.34 -9.60 -24.48
N PRO A 16 -7.46 -10.32 -24.26
CA PRO A 16 -7.57 -11.72 -24.66
C PRO A 16 -7.54 -11.88 -26.19
N ALA A 17 -8.25 -11.01 -26.92
CA ALA A 17 -8.32 -11.04 -28.38
C ALA A 17 -6.96 -10.78 -29.04
N LEU A 18 -6.12 -9.97 -28.39
CA LEU A 18 -4.75 -9.67 -28.82
C LEU A 18 -3.72 -10.72 -28.35
N GLY A 19 -4.16 -11.80 -27.69
CA GLY A 19 -3.28 -12.88 -27.24
C GLY A 19 -2.47 -12.59 -25.97
N PHE A 20 -2.76 -11.51 -25.23
CA PHE A 20 -2.11 -11.22 -23.96
C PHE A 20 -2.53 -12.23 -22.89
N LYS A 21 -1.58 -12.65 -22.05
CA LYS A 21 -1.85 -13.49 -20.86
C LYS A 21 -2.18 -12.70 -19.60
N GLY A 22 -2.00 -11.38 -19.65
CA GLY A 22 -2.21 -10.50 -18.52
C GLY A 22 -1.55 -9.14 -18.73
N ALA A 23 -1.71 -8.27 -17.74
CA ALA A 23 -1.11 -6.95 -17.71
C ALA A 23 -0.89 -6.47 -16.26
N ASN A 24 0.13 -5.64 -16.06
CA ASN A 24 0.22 -4.84 -14.85
C ASN A 24 -0.48 -3.50 -15.06
N ILE A 25 -1.20 -3.06 -14.03
CA ILE A 25 -1.97 -1.83 -13.99
C ILE A 25 -1.33 -0.89 -12.98
N THR A 26 -1.12 0.36 -13.39
CA THR A 26 -0.55 1.42 -12.56
C THR A 26 -1.42 2.66 -12.58
N VAL A 27 -1.01 3.70 -11.85
CA VAL A 27 -1.70 4.99 -11.78
C VAL A 27 -2.02 5.52 -13.19
N PRO A 28 -3.22 6.04 -13.45
CA PRO A 28 -4.35 6.23 -12.51
C PRO A 28 -5.38 5.07 -12.49
N HIS A 29 -5.08 3.92 -13.09
CA HIS A 29 -6.09 2.94 -13.52
C HIS A 29 -6.46 1.88 -12.48
N LYS A 30 -5.77 1.79 -11.34
CA LYS A 30 -5.90 0.63 -10.44
C LYS A 30 -7.30 0.45 -9.83
N GLU A 31 -7.98 1.55 -9.48
CA GLU A 31 -9.34 1.52 -8.91
C GLU A 31 -10.38 1.17 -9.96
N GLN A 32 -10.33 1.84 -11.12
CA GLN A 32 -11.24 1.56 -12.24
C GLN A 32 -11.07 0.13 -12.77
N ALA A 33 -9.84 -0.40 -12.78
CA ALA A 33 -9.58 -1.78 -13.18
C ALA A 33 -10.30 -2.80 -12.29
N LEU A 34 -10.48 -2.53 -10.99
CA LEU A 34 -11.23 -3.43 -10.10
C LEU A 34 -12.70 -3.59 -10.54
N ALA A 35 -13.31 -2.53 -11.04
CA ALA A 35 -14.69 -2.56 -11.53
C ALA A 35 -14.84 -3.24 -12.90
N LEU A 36 -13.74 -3.38 -13.64
CA LEU A 36 -13.72 -3.91 -15.02
C LEU A 36 -13.33 -5.38 -15.11
N VAL A 37 -12.68 -5.93 -14.08
CA VAL A 37 -12.33 -7.36 -14.03
C VAL A 37 -13.56 -8.19 -13.67
N GLU A 38 -13.67 -9.39 -14.26
CA GLU A 38 -14.79 -10.30 -13.99
C GLU A 38 -14.70 -10.95 -12.61
N LYS A 39 -13.48 -11.20 -12.15
CA LYS A 39 -13.21 -11.72 -10.80
C LYS A 39 -12.01 -11.02 -10.20
N SER A 40 -12.03 -10.86 -8.88
CA SER A 40 -10.90 -10.35 -8.11
C SER A 40 -10.73 -11.12 -6.81
N ASP A 41 -9.48 -11.24 -6.37
CA ASP A 41 -9.17 -11.85 -5.07
C ASP A 41 -9.61 -10.96 -3.89
N SER A 42 -9.62 -11.54 -2.69
CA SER A 42 -10.06 -10.84 -1.47
C SER A 42 -9.17 -9.66 -1.11
N PHE A 43 -7.87 -9.70 -1.45
CA PHE A 43 -6.96 -8.59 -1.23
C PHE A 43 -7.31 -7.42 -2.15
N ALA A 44 -7.44 -7.63 -3.46
CA ALA A 44 -7.80 -6.61 -4.43
C ALA A 44 -9.14 -5.95 -4.07
N LYS A 45 -10.13 -6.73 -3.62
CA LYS A 45 -11.42 -6.21 -3.14
C LYS A 45 -11.26 -5.33 -1.90
N ARG A 46 -10.54 -5.81 -0.88
CA ARG A 46 -10.35 -5.04 0.37
C ARG A 46 -9.46 -3.82 0.18
N ILE A 47 -8.52 -3.88 -0.76
CA ILE A 47 -7.70 -2.74 -1.18
C ILE A 47 -8.47 -1.81 -2.13
N GLY A 48 -9.60 -2.23 -2.71
CA GLY A 48 -10.33 -1.41 -3.68
C GLY A 48 -9.56 -1.14 -4.97
N ALA A 49 -8.53 -1.94 -5.29
CA ALA A 49 -7.66 -1.69 -6.44
C ALA A 49 -6.99 -2.96 -6.98
N VAL A 50 -6.86 -3.04 -8.31
CA VAL A 50 -6.14 -4.09 -9.05
C VAL A 50 -4.87 -3.52 -9.66
N ASN A 51 -3.72 -4.16 -9.42
CA ASN A 51 -2.45 -3.82 -10.08
C ASN A 51 -1.95 -4.92 -11.03
N THR A 52 -2.58 -6.10 -11.01
CA THR A 52 -2.19 -7.25 -11.84
C THR A 52 -3.44 -7.92 -12.37
N ILE A 53 -3.52 -8.10 -13.68
CA ILE A 53 -4.61 -8.80 -14.38
C ILE A 53 -4.03 -10.02 -15.05
N ARG A 54 -4.71 -11.16 -14.90
CA ARG A 54 -4.44 -12.39 -15.65
C ARG A 54 -5.64 -12.69 -16.55
N VAL A 55 -5.36 -13.08 -17.78
CA VAL A 55 -6.35 -13.63 -18.71
C VAL A 55 -6.40 -15.14 -18.50
N ASP A 56 -7.57 -15.67 -18.15
CA ASP A 56 -7.73 -17.12 -17.99
C ASP A 56 -7.93 -17.84 -19.34
N GLU A 57 -8.04 -19.17 -19.31
CA GLU A 57 -8.21 -20.00 -20.51
C GLU A 57 -9.51 -19.70 -21.29
N LYS A 58 -10.50 -19.09 -20.63
CA LYS A 58 -11.77 -18.67 -21.24
C LYS A 58 -11.73 -17.21 -21.72
N GLY A 59 -10.58 -16.55 -21.64
CA GLY A 59 -10.42 -15.15 -22.00
C GLY A 59 -10.90 -14.16 -20.93
N ARG A 60 -11.21 -14.63 -19.72
CA ARG A 60 -11.76 -13.77 -18.66
C ARG A 60 -10.67 -13.02 -17.92
N LEU A 61 -10.98 -11.79 -17.49
CA LEU A 61 -10.07 -10.95 -16.75
C LEU A 61 -10.15 -11.21 -15.24
N ILE A 62 -9.04 -11.69 -14.66
CA ILE A 62 -8.91 -11.97 -13.23
C ILE A 62 -7.95 -10.95 -12.60
N GLY A 63 -8.45 -10.13 -11.68
CA GLY A 63 -7.69 -9.07 -11.02
C GLY A 63 -7.12 -9.48 -9.66
N SER A 64 -5.89 -9.06 -9.40
CA SER A 64 -5.18 -9.22 -8.13
C SER A 64 -4.46 -7.95 -7.74
N ASN A 65 -4.07 -7.88 -6.46
CA ASN A 65 -3.20 -6.82 -5.96
C ASN A 65 -1.92 -7.42 -5.35
N THR A 66 -0.82 -7.34 -6.12
CA THR A 66 0.48 -7.89 -5.73
C THR A 66 1.27 -6.96 -4.80
N ASP A 67 0.87 -5.70 -4.62
CA ASP A 67 1.56 -4.75 -3.73
C ASP A 67 1.49 -5.23 -2.26
N ALA A 68 0.31 -5.71 -1.83
CA ALA A 68 0.13 -6.25 -0.47
C ALA A 68 0.97 -7.53 -0.24
N TYR A 69 0.96 -8.45 -1.20
CA TYR A 69 1.75 -9.67 -1.14
C TYR A 69 3.25 -9.37 -1.12
N GLY A 70 3.71 -8.49 -2.01
CA GLY A 70 5.11 -8.07 -2.11
C GLY A 70 5.60 -7.45 -0.81
N PHE A 71 4.80 -6.58 -0.19
CA PHE A 71 5.12 -5.97 1.09
C PHE A 71 5.31 -7.02 2.21
N ILE A 72 4.37 -7.95 2.38
CA ILE A 72 4.48 -9.00 3.41
C ILE A 72 5.70 -9.88 3.16
N LYS A 73 5.94 -10.26 1.91
CA LYS A 73 7.06 -11.13 1.54
C LYS A 73 8.39 -10.46 1.86
N ASN A 74 8.54 -9.18 1.51
CA ASN A 74 9.72 -8.39 1.83
C ASN A 74 9.90 -8.22 3.35
N LEU A 75 8.84 -7.86 4.07
CA LEU A 75 8.90 -7.71 5.52
C LEU A 75 9.33 -9.01 6.21
N LYS A 76 8.82 -10.16 5.76
CA LYS A 76 9.20 -11.47 6.30
C LYS A 76 10.61 -11.90 5.91
N SER A 77 11.13 -11.50 4.73
CA SER A 77 12.47 -11.88 4.28
C SER A 77 13.55 -11.06 4.99
N GLU A 78 13.36 -9.75 5.07
CA GLU A 78 14.34 -8.79 5.59
C GLU A 78 14.25 -8.62 7.11
N ALA A 79 13.03 -8.64 7.67
CA ALA A 79 12.79 -8.48 9.09
C ALA A 79 12.28 -9.79 9.72
N ARG A 80 13.05 -10.88 9.61
CA ARG A 80 12.68 -12.23 10.08
C ARG A 80 12.27 -12.32 11.55
N HIS A 81 12.77 -11.40 12.38
CA HIS A 81 12.44 -11.32 13.81
C HIS A 81 11.20 -10.50 14.11
N TRP A 82 10.67 -9.74 13.15
CA TRP A 82 9.47 -8.94 13.35
C TRP A 82 8.27 -9.85 13.63
N ARG A 83 7.41 -9.42 14.54
CA ARG A 83 6.17 -10.09 14.91
C ARG A 83 5.05 -9.05 14.97
N PRO A 84 3.81 -9.41 14.60
CA PRO A 84 2.65 -8.52 14.62
C PRO A 84 2.10 -8.29 16.04
N SER A 85 2.97 -8.24 17.06
CA SER A 85 2.61 -8.12 18.48
C SER A 85 2.61 -6.67 18.99
N ARG A 86 3.21 -5.75 18.24
CA ARG A 86 3.29 -4.32 18.58
C ARG A 86 2.54 -3.48 17.56
N PRO A 87 2.09 -2.27 17.92
CA PRO A 87 1.46 -1.35 16.98
C PRO A 87 2.35 -1.06 15.76
N VAL A 88 1.72 -0.75 14.64
CA VAL A 88 2.41 -0.34 13.41
C VAL A 88 2.01 1.11 13.09
N LEU A 89 2.99 1.94 12.73
CA LEU A 89 2.75 3.30 12.25
C LEU A 89 2.93 3.35 10.74
N VAL A 90 1.89 3.76 10.02
CA VAL A 90 1.90 3.99 8.57
C VAL A 90 1.79 5.49 8.31
N LEU A 91 2.77 6.04 7.60
CA LEU A 91 2.76 7.42 7.14
C LEU A 91 2.18 7.47 5.72
N GLY A 92 1.07 8.16 5.55
CA GLY A 92 0.34 8.30 4.29
C GLY A 92 -1.01 7.57 4.29
N ALA A 93 -1.93 8.04 3.43
CA ALA A 93 -3.24 7.45 3.21
C ALA A 93 -3.58 7.39 1.70
N GLY A 94 -2.63 6.90 0.90
CA GLY A 94 -2.81 6.68 -0.55
C GLY A 94 -2.95 5.19 -0.89
N GLY A 95 -3.00 4.85 -2.18
CA GLY A 95 -3.16 3.45 -2.62
C GLY A 95 -2.10 2.47 -2.07
N ALA A 96 -0.85 2.92 -1.94
CA ALA A 96 0.21 2.09 -1.32
C ALA A 96 -0.02 1.90 0.19
N ALA A 97 -0.45 2.95 0.90
CA ALA A 97 -0.81 2.87 2.32
C ALA A 97 -1.93 1.86 2.55
N ARG A 98 -2.95 1.88 1.69
CA ARG A 98 -4.07 0.95 1.73
C ARG A 98 -3.61 -0.50 1.53
N ALA A 99 -2.78 -0.76 0.51
CA ALA A 99 -2.21 -2.08 0.29
C ALA A 99 -1.40 -2.58 1.49
N VAL A 100 -0.57 -1.71 2.08
CA VAL A 100 0.21 -2.00 3.29
C VAL A 100 -0.70 -2.29 4.49
N CYS A 101 -1.73 -1.48 4.74
CA CYS A 101 -2.65 -1.69 5.87
C CYS A 101 -3.38 -3.02 5.73
N VAL A 102 -3.93 -3.33 4.55
CA VAL A 102 -4.61 -4.61 4.30
C VAL A 102 -3.64 -5.79 4.46
N ALA A 103 -2.40 -5.65 3.98
CA ALA A 103 -1.35 -6.63 4.20
C ALA A 103 -1.07 -6.89 5.68
N LEU A 104 -0.89 -5.83 6.47
CA LEU A 104 -0.61 -5.91 7.91
C LEU A 104 -1.76 -6.57 8.67
N LEU A 105 -3.01 -6.26 8.33
CA LEU A 105 -4.19 -6.91 8.91
C LEU A 105 -4.21 -8.41 8.59
N SER A 106 -3.85 -8.80 7.37
CA SER A 106 -3.83 -10.22 6.97
C SER A 106 -2.81 -11.07 7.73
N VAL A 107 -1.79 -10.44 8.33
CA VAL A 107 -0.79 -11.10 9.18
C VAL A 107 -1.05 -10.91 10.67
N GLY A 108 -2.21 -10.36 11.06
CA GLY A 108 -2.67 -10.32 12.44
C GLY A 108 -2.22 -9.10 13.26
N VAL A 109 -1.80 -8.00 12.61
CA VAL A 109 -1.52 -6.74 13.33
C VAL A 109 -2.80 -6.22 13.98
N ARG A 110 -2.71 -5.93 15.29
CA ARG A 110 -3.86 -5.55 16.13
C ARG A 110 -4.03 -4.05 16.37
N GLU A 111 -3.11 -3.23 15.89
CA GLU A 111 -3.21 -1.78 15.94
C GLU A 111 -2.36 -1.17 14.81
N ILE A 112 -3.01 -0.43 13.92
CA ILE A 112 -2.36 0.28 12.81
C ILE A 112 -2.70 1.77 12.95
N ARG A 113 -1.70 2.57 13.29
CA ARG A 113 -1.79 4.03 13.36
C ARG A 113 -1.51 4.60 11.99
N ILE A 114 -2.38 5.45 11.48
CA ILE A 114 -2.23 6.08 10.17
C ILE A 114 -2.11 7.58 10.37
N CYS A 115 -0.96 8.14 10.00
CA CYS A 115 -0.76 9.59 9.97
C CYS A 115 -0.76 10.07 8.53
N ASN A 116 -1.62 11.04 8.21
CA ASN A 116 -1.64 11.66 6.89
C ASN A 116 -1.84 13.18 7.00
N ARG A 117 -1.25 13.95 6.07
CA ARG A 117 -1.36 15.42 6.06
C ARG A 117 -2.82 15.89 6.03
N THR A 118 -3.63 15.21 5.24
CA THR A 118 -5.08 15.42 5.20
C THR A 118 -5.71 14.35 6.09
N HIS A 119 -6.11 14.72 7.31
CA HIS A 119 -6.63 13.80 8.31
C HIS A 119 -7.80 12.96 7.80
N SER A 120 -8.78 13.60 7.16
CA SER A 120 -9.97 12.94 6.61
C SER A 120 -9.67 11.83 5.60
N ARG A 121 -8.53 11.87 4.91
CA ARG A 121 -8.11 10.74 4.05
C ARG A 121 -7.67 9.52 4.85
N ALA A 122 -7.03 9.72 6.01
CA ALA A 122 -6.68 8.63 6.91
C ALA A 122 -7.94 8.05 7.58
N GLU A 123 -8.88 8.91 7.99
CA GLU A 123 -10.17 8.50 8.54
C GLU A 123 -10.97 7.66 7.55
N GLY A 124 -11.22 8.20 6.35
CA GLY A 124 -11.97 7.46 5.32
C GLY A 124 -11.31 6.15 4.93
N MET A 125 -9.97 6.10 4.82
CA MET A 125 -9.26 4.85 4.58
C MET A 125 -9.41 3.85 5.73
N ALA A 126 -9.37 4.31 6.99
CA ALA A 126 -9.56 3.44 8.16
C ALA A 126 -10.98 2.87 8.21
N GLU A 127 -12.00 3.70 7.95
CA GLU A 127 -13.41 3.30 7.89
C GLU A 127 -13.66 2.28 6.77
N GLU A 128 -13.19 2.56 5.55
CA GLU A 128 -13.40 1.69 4.39
C GLU A 128 -12.70 0.33 4.53
N ILE A 129 -11.48 0.28 5.07
CA ILE A 129 -10.73 -0.97 5.27
C ILE A 129 -11.30 -1.78 6.45
N GLY A 130 -11.74 -1.07 7.49
CA GLY A 130 -12.19 -1.62 8.76
C GLY A 130 -11.11 -2.35 9.56
N GLY A 131 -11.39 -2.59 10.84
CA GLY A 131 -10.46 -3.24 11.78
C GLY A 131 -9.77 -2.24 12.71
N PRO A 132 -8.64 -2.61 13.34
CA PRO A 132 -7.99 -1.78 14.36
C PRO A 132 -7.10 -0.69 13.75
N LEU A 133 -7.65 0.10 12.83
CA LEU A 133 -6.99 1.23 12.20
C LEU A 133 -7.36 2.49 12.96
N VAL A 134 -6.36 3.29 13.33
CA VAL A 134 -6.53 4.54 14.04
C VAL A 134 -5.95 5.66 13.19
N ALA A 135 -6.82 6.53 12.67
CA ALA A 135 -6.40 7.74 11.99
C ALA A 135 -5.92 8.77 13.02
N LEU A 136 -4.76 9.38 12.78
CA LEU A 136 -4.14 10.38 13.63
C LEU A 136 -3.70 11.58 12.78
N HIS A 137 -3.64 12.76 13.40
CA HIS A 137 -3.14 13.95 12.71
C HIS A 137 -1.66 13.79 12.37
N TRP A 138 -1.26 14.38 11.24
CA TRP A 138 0.14 14.40 10.82
C TRP A 138 1.08 15.04 11.85
N GLY A 139 0.58 16.01 12.62
CA GLY A 139 1.32 16.66 13.72
C GLY A 139 1.75 15.66 14.80
N ASP A 140 0.94 14.65 15.06
CA ASP A 140 1.14 13.69 16.15
C ASP A 140 2.01 12.49 15.75
N ARG A 141 2.53 12.45 14.52
CA ARG A 141 3.26 11.30 13.97
C ARG A 141 4.45 10.85 14.84
N GLU A 142 5.12 11.78 15.53
CA GLU A 142 6.22 11.46 16.44
C GLU A 142 5.73 10.78 17.71
N ASP A 143 4.63 11.26 18.30
CA ASP A 143 4.00 10.59 19.44
C ASP A 143 3.36 9.26 19.06
N ALA A 144 2.81 9.17 17.86
CA ALA A 144 2.28 7.94 17.30
C ALA A 144 3.35 6.85 17.12
N ALA A 145 4.65 7.19 17.10
CA ALA A 145 5.75 6.22 17.04
C ALA A 145 6.01 5.51 18.37
N LYS A 146 5.49 6.03 19.49
CA LYS A 146 5.71 5.42 20.82
C LYS A 146 5.22 3.98 20.86
N GLY A 147 6.09 3.07 21.25
CA GLY A 147 5.76 1.65 21.42
C GLY A 147 5.60 0.86 20.11
N VAL A 148 5.68 1.51 18.95
CA VAL A 148 5.54 0.88 17.63
C VAL A 148 6.64 -0.15 17.38
N GLY A 149 6.28 -1.27 16.73
CA GLY A 149 7.22 -2.30 16.29
C GLY A 149 7.62 -2.19 14.82
N LEU A 150 6.86 -1.44 14.02
CA LEU A 150 7.13 -1.19 12.61
C LEU A 150 6.66 0.21 12.20
N LEU A 151 7.55 1.00 11.63
CA LEU A 151 7.25 2.27 10.96
C LEU A 151 7.32 2.07 9.45
N VAL A 152 6.27 2.43 8.72
CA VAL A 152 6.18 2.36 7.26
C VAL A 152 5.98 3.75 6.68
N ASN A 153 6.94 4.26 5.90
CA ASN A 153 6.70 5.41 5.04
C ASN A 153 6.07 4.96 3.72
N THR A 154 4.83 5.42 3.46
CA THR A 154 4.12 5.20 2.19
C THR A 154 3.89 6.48 1.41
N THR A 155 4.46 7.60 1.89
CA THR A 155 4.38 8.90 1.24
C THR A 155 5.41 9.02 0.12
N LYS A 156 5.35 10.11 -0.64
CA LYS A 156 6.42 10.48 -1.59
C LYS A 156 7.58 11.25 -0.93
N LEU A 157 7.50 11.54 0.37
CA LEU A 157 8.54 12.30 1.06
C LEU A 157 9.82 11.46 1.15
N GLY A 158 10.96 12.09 0.87
CA GLY A 158 12.26 11.42 0.75
C GLY A 158 12.60 10.93 -0.66
N MET A 159 11.64 10.91 -1.58
CA MET A 159 11.88 10.59 -3.00
C MET A 159 12.68 11.70 -3.69
N THR A 160 13.50 11.35 -4.69
CA THR A 160 14.21 12.34 -5.52
C THR A 160 13.24 13.36 -6.10
N GLY A 161 13.51 14.66 -5.88
CA GLY A 161 12.64 15.76 -6.30
C GLY A 161 11.47 16.06 -5.36
N ALA A 162 11.29 15.28 -4.28
CA ALA A 162 10.31 15.56 -3.24
C ALA A 162 10.98 16.10 -1.97
N PRO A 163 10.23 16.82 -1.10
CA PRO A 163 10.75 17.23 0.20
C PRO A 163 11.18 16.03 1.06
N LYS A 164 12.19 16.22 1.90
CA LYS A 164 12.60 15.23 2.90
C LYS A 164 11.46 14.95 3.89
N LEU A 165 11.37 13.71 4.34
CA LEU A 165 10.48 13.36 5.44
C LEU A 165 11.06 13.87 6.76
N ARG A 166 10.35 14.78 7.43
CA ARG A 166 10.67 15.21 8.80
C ARG A 166 10.01 14.24 9.79
N MET A 167 10.73 13.21 10.18
CA MET A 167 10.29 12.20 11.14
C MET A 167 11.42 11.90 12.15
N PRO A 168 11.53 12.68 13.23
CA PRO A 168 12.39 12.34 14.35
C PRO A 168 12.04 10.94 14.89
N LEU A 169 13.06 10.09 15.01
CA LEU A 169 12.90 8.71 15.51
C LEU A 169 13.10 8.60 17.03
N THR A 170 13.18 9.73 17.74
CA THR A 170 13.47 9.77 19.19
C THR A 170 12.44 9.03 20.05
N LYS A 171 11.18 8.98 19.60
CA LYS A 171 10.08 8.26 20.25
C LYS A 171 9.86 6.85 19.69
N LEU A 172 10.59 6.46 18.64
CA LEU A 172 10.52 5.14 18.05
C LEU A 172 11.40 4.18 18.89
N PRO A 173 10.88 3.01 19.31
CA PRO A 173 11.69 2.04 20.02
C PRO A 173 12.93 1.61 19.19
N PRO A 174 14.12 1.47 19.80
CA PRO A 174 15.33 1.05 19.08
C PRO A 174 15.22 -0.33 18.39
N SER A 175 14.31 -1.18 18.87
CA SER A 175 14.02 -2.50 18.28
C SER A 175 12.99 -2.45 17.13
N ALA A 176 12.43 -1.28 16.82
CA ALA A 176 11.42 -1.15 15.79
C ALA A 176 12.05 -1.26 14.40
N ILE A 177 11.32 -1.89 13.48
CA ILE A 177 11.71 -1.92 12.08
C ILE A 177 11.25 -0.64 11.39
N VAL A 178 12.08 -0.07 10.53
CA VAL A 178 11.71 1.04 9.65
C VAL A 178 11.73 0.53 8.22
N THR A 179 10.63 0.74 7.50
CA THR A 179 10.52 0.44 6.07
C THR A 179 10.08 1.69 5.33
N ASP A 180 10.73 1.95 4.21
CA ASP A 180 10.39 3.04 3.30
C ASP A 180 10.05 2.44 1.94
N ILE A 181 8.89 2.76 1.38
CA ILE A 181 8.53 2.27 0.04
C ILE A 181 9.11 3.14 -1.08
N VAL A 182 9.75 4.26 -0.72
CA VAL A 182 10.53 5.06 -1.67
C VAL A 182 11.74 4.24 -2.10
N TYR A 183 11.88 4.03 -3.42
CA TYR A 183 12.98 3.27 -4.02
C TYR A 183 14.00 4.16 -4.76
N THR A 184 13.70 5.45 -4.94
CA THR A 184 14.60 6.42 -5.56
C THR A 184 14.64 7.68 -4.71
N PRO A 185 15.71 7.90 -3.91
CA PRO A 185 16.89 7.05 -3.74
C PRO A 185 16.59 5.80 -2.90
N LEU A 186 17.47 4.79 -2.97
CA LEU A 186 17.39 3.58 -2.12
C LEU A 186 17.68 3.89 -0.64
N MET A 187 18.52 4.89 -0.37
CA MET A 187 18.81 5.38 0.98
C MET A 187 18.18 6.76 1.17
N THR A 188 17.01 6.80 1.79
CA THR A 188 16.31 8.06 2.10
C THR A 188 16.82 8.65 3.41
N SER A 189 16.47 9.91 3.70
CA SER A 189 16.79 10.53 4.99
C SER A 189 16.10 9.87 6.19
N LEU A 190 15.11 9.00 5.95
CA LEU A 190 14.46 8.20 7.00
C LEU A 190 15.33 6.99 7.38
N LEU A 191 16.08 6.44 6.42
CA LEU A 191 16.87 5.22 6.59
C LEU A 191 18.36 5.48 6.86
N ALA A 192 18.84 6.69 6.59
CA ALA A 192 20.23 7.11 6.75
C ALA A 192 20.61 7.46 8.20
#